data_AF-A0A2P5A6B1-F1
#
_entry.id   AF-A0A2P5A6B1-F1
#
_cell.length_a   1.000
_cell.length_b   1.000
_cell.length_c   1.000
_cell.angle_alpha   90.00
_cell.angle_beta   90.00
_cell.angle_gamma   90.00
#
_symmetry.space_group_name_H-M   'P 1'
#
loop_
_entity.id
_entity.type
_entity.pdbx_description
1 polymer ?
#
loop_
_entity_poly.entity_id
_entity_poly.type
_entity_poly.pdbx_seq_one_letter_code
_entity_poly.pdbx_strand_id
1 'polypeptide(L)'
;ILSEVVATFLLVFITCAAAAISGSDEGRISQLGASIAGGLIVTVMIYSVGHISGAHMNPAVSIGFATFLRFPWKQVPFYALAQFTGAISAAFTLRALLDPIHRIGTTTPSGSDARALVMEIVVTFNMMFVTSAVATDAKAVGELAGLAVGSAVCITSIVAG
;
A
#
# COMPACT_ATOMS: atom_id res chain seq x y z
N ILE A 1 7.02 -7.64 13.48
CA ILE A 1 5.78 -8.44 13.31
C ILE A 1 4.55 -7.65 13.72
N LEU A 2 4.33 -7.31 15.00
CA LEU A 2 3.13 -6.55 15.41
C LEU A 2 2.98 -5.21 14.68
N SER A 3 4.10 -4.49 14.49
CA SER A 3 4.14 -3.26 13.71
C SER A 3 3.65 -3.45 12.26
N GLU A 4 3.96 -4.57 11.60
CA GLU A 4 3.46 -4.85 10.25
C GLU A 4 1.95 -5.16 10.24
N VAL A 5 1.42 -5.80 11.28
CA VAL A 5 -0.03 -6.01 11.43
C VAL A 5 -0.74 -4.67 11.50
N VAL A 6 -0.29 -3.79 12.40
CA VAL A 6 -0.93 -2.47 12.62
C VAL A 6 -0.78 -1.58 11.39
N ALA A 7 0.41 -1.53 10.80
CA ALA A 7 0.66 -0.68 9.63
C ALA A 7 -0.13 -1.15 8.41
N THR A 8 -0.20 -2.47 8.16
CA THR A 8 -1.00 -3.01 7.06
C THR A 8 -2.49 -2.84 7.31
N PHE A 9 -2.94 -2.98 8.57
CA PHE A 9 -4.33 -2.68 8.94
C PHE A 9 -4.69 -1.24 8.59
N LEU A 10 -3.88 -0.26 9.04
CA LEU A 10 -4.16 1.15 8.79
C LEU A 10 -4.07 1.51 7.30
N LEU A 11 -3.09 0.94 6.59
CA LEU A 11 -2.96 1.09 5.14
C LEU A 11 -4.23 0.63 4.41
N VAL A 12 -4.66 -0.62 4.65
CA VAL A 12 -5.84 -1.20 4.00
C VAL A 12 -7.12 -0.49 4.44
N PHE A 13 -7.24 -0.16 5.72
CA PHE A 13 -8.41 0.54 6.26
C PHE A 13 -8.62 1.89 5.55
N ILE A 14 -7.58 2.72 5.46
CA ILE A 14 -7.68 4.05 4.85
C ILE A 14 -7.85 3.96 3.33
N THR A 15 -7.02 3.17 2.64
CA THR A 15 -7.07 3.07 1.17
C THR A 15 -8.41 2.51 0.68
N CYS A 16 -8.88 1.41 1.29
CA CYS A 16 -10.13 0.78 0.89
C CYS A 16 -11.35 1.61 1.33
N ALA A 17 -11.31 2.29 2.48
CA ALA A 17 -12.38 3.21 2.86
C ALA A 17 -12.50 4.37 1.88
N ALA A 18 -11.38 5.03 1.56
CA ALA A 18 -11.39 6.17 0.65
C ALA A 18 -11.86 5.77 -0.75
N ALA A 19 -11.40 4.63 -1.27
CA ALA A 19 -11.86 4.10 -2.55
C ALA A 19 -13.35 3.70 -2.53
N ALA A 20 -13.83 3.05 -1.46
CA ALA A 20 -15.22 2.64 -1.34
C ALA A 20 -16.17 3.85 -1.23
N ILE A 21 -15.80 4.87 -0.45
CA ILE A 21 -16.57 6.11 -0.34
C ILE A 21 -16.57 6.83 -1.69
N SER A 22 -15.42 6.94 -2.34
CA SER A 22 -15.31 7.60 -3.65
C SER A 22 -16.16 6.92 -4.72
N GLY A 23 -16.14 5.58 -4.79
CA GLY A 23 -16.98 4.82 -5.72
C GLY A 23 -18.47 4.84 -5.37
N SER A 24 -18.85 5.22 -4.15
CA SER A 24 -20.26 5.38 -3.73
C SER A 24 -20.80 6.79 -3.96
N ASP A 25 -19.97 7.81 -3.73
CA ASP A 25 -20.34 9.22 -3.80
C ASP A 25 -19.07 10.08 -4.00
N GLU A 26 -18.80 10.44 -5.26
CA GLU A 26 -17.66 11.30 -5.63
C GLU A 26 -17.74 12.71 -5.03
N GLY A 27 -18.93 13.16 -4.58
CA GLY A 27 -19.12 14.44 -3.91
C GLY A 27 -18.54 14.47 -2.50
N ARG A 28 -18.35 13.29 -1.86
CA ARG A 28 -17.71 13.16 -0.55
C ARG A 28 -16.21 13.02 -0.65
N ILE A 29 -15.73 12.13 -1.51
CA ILE A 29 -14.32 11.90 -1.79
C ILE A 29 -14.15 11.69 -3.28
N SER A 30 -13.41 12.58 -3.95
CA SER A 30 -13.06 12.39 -5.35
C SER A 30 -12.03 11.27 -5.51
N GLN A 31 -11.94 10.70 -6.72
CA GLN A 31 -10.92 9.69 -7.05
C GLN A 31 -9.51 10.19 -6.72
N LEU A 32 -9.21 11.45 -7.03
CA LEU A 32 -7.95 12.11 -6.64
C LEU A 32 -7.75 12.14 -5.12
N GLY A 33 -8.80 12.44 -4.36
CA GLY A 33 -8.77 12.41 -2.89
C GLY A 33 -8.47 11.02 -2.34
N ALA A 34 -9.01 9.98 -2.96
CA ALA A 34 -8.71 8.59 -2.59
C ALA A 34 -7.24 8.22 -2.86
N SER A 35 -6.69 8.60 -4.01
CA SER A 35 -5.27 8.37 -4.33
C SER A 35 -4.32 9.12 -3.40
N ILE A 36 -4.65 10.38 -3.06
CA ILE A 36 -3.88 11.17 -2.08
C ILE A 36 -3.92 10.51 -0.71
N ALA A 37 -5.10 10.10 -0.23
CA ALA A 37 -5.24 9.39 1.04
C ALA A 37 -4.38 8.11 1.08
N GLY A 38 -4.36 7.36 -0.03
CA GLY A 38 -3.55 6.15 -0.16
C GLY A 38 -2.04 6.40 -0.08
N GLY A 39 -1.53 7.43 -0.76
CA GLY A 39 -0.11 7.79 -0.66
C GLY A 39 0.28 8.38 0.68
N LEU A 40 -0.59 9.20 1.29
CA LEU A 40 -0.35 9.81 2.59
C LEU A 40 -0.29 8.75 3.70
N ILE A 41 -1.19 7.77 3.72
CA ILE A 41 -1.14 6.74 4.77
C ILE A 41 0.15 5.91 4.69
N VAL A 42 0.65 5.62 3.49
CA VAL A 42 1.95 4.97 3.30
C VAL A 42 3.08 5.84 3.88
N THR A 43 3.07 7.15 3.58
CA THR A 43 4.06 8.10 4.13
C THR A 43 4.04 8.09 5.66
N VAL A 44 2.85 8.21 6.25
CA VAL A 44 2.65 8.26 7.71
C VAL A 44 3.14 6.96 8.34
N MET A 45 2.82 5.80 7.78
CA MET A 45 3.26 4.52 8.33
C MET A 45 4.76 4.30 8.22
N ILE A 46 5.40 4.70 7.11
CA ILE A 46 6.86 4.59 6.97
C ILE A 46 7.56 5.44 8.03
N TYR A 47 7.12 6.69 8.25
CA TYR A 47 7.73 7.52 9.30
C TYR A 47 7.39 7.05 10.71
N SER A 48 6.19 6.50 10.93
CA SER A 48 5.75 6.07 12.27
C SER A 48 6.40 4.77 12.72
N VAL A 49 6.52 3.78 11.83
CA VAL A 49 6.97 2.43 12.20
C VAL A 49 8.10 1.87 11.34
N GLY A 50 8.63 2.64 10.38
CA GLY A 50 9.75 2.22 9.55
C GLY A 50 10.99 1.86 10.34
N HIS A 51 11.26 2.56 11.46
CA HIS A 51 12.36 2.24 12.36
C HIS A 51 12.16 0.92 13.16
N ILE A 52 10.94 0.37 13.18
CA ILE A 52 10.59 -0.86 13.92
C ILE A 52 10.63 -2.08 12.99
N SER A 53 9.97 -2.00 11.83
CA SER A 53 9.82 -3.14 10.91
C SER A 53 10.35 -2.91 9.50
N GLY A 54 10.82 -1.71 9.18
CA GLY A 54 11.05 -1.28 7.80
C GLY A 54 9.76 -0.87 7.07
N ALA A 55 8.59 -0.99 7.72
CA ALA A 55 7.27 -0.65 7.17
C ALA A 55 7.03 -1.24 5.77
N HIS A 56 7.22 -2.56 5.63
CA HIS A 56 7.03 -3.22 4.33
C HIS A 56 5.57 -3.17 3.90
N MET A 57 4.65 -3.45 4.84
CA MET A 57 3.19 -3.38 4.69
C MET A 57 2.61 -4.15 3.49
N ASN A 58 3.43 -5.01 2.88
CA ASN A 58 3.14 -5.67 1.62
C ASN A 58 4.06 -6.89 1.46
N PRO A 59 3.51 -8.09 1.21
CA PRO A 59 4.31 -9.29 0.97
C PRO A 59 5.24 -9.17 -0.22
N ALA A 60 4.84 -8.49 -1.30
CA ALA A 60 5.66 -8.27 -2.48
C ALA A 60 6.88 -7.39 -2.17
N VAL A 61 6.73 -6.39 -1.30
CA VAL A 61 7.85 -5.57 -0.82
C VAL A 61 8.81 -6.44 0.01
N SER A 62 8.29 -7.23 0.96
CA SER A 62 9.12 -8.16 1.76
C SER A 62 9.91 -9.13 0.89
N ILE A 63 9.28 -9.69 -0.16
CA ILE A 63 9.93 -10.58 -1.12
C ILE A 63 10.98 -9.82 -1.92
N GLY A 64 10.65 -8.63 -2.44
CA GLY A 64 11.59 -7.81 -3.21
C GLY A 64 12.84 -7.43 -2.42
N PHE A 65 12.70 -7.05 -1.15
CA PHE A 65 13.87 -6.78 -0.32
C PHE A 65 14.67 -8.05 -0.01
N ALA A 66 14.01 -9.20 0.10
CA ALA A 66 14.70 -10.47 0.32
C ALA A 66 15.48 -10.97 -0.91
N THR A 67 14.96 -10.77 -2.12
CA THR A 67 15.65 -11.13 -3.37
C THR A 67 16.93 -10.30 -3.57
N PHE A 68 16.93 -9.04 -3.14
CA PHE A 68 18.12 -8.17 -3.16
C PHE A 68 19.03 -8.29 -1.93
N LEU A 69 18.85 -9.34 -1.10
CA LEU A 69 19.64 -9.60 0.11
C LEU A 69 19.60 -8.45 1.14
N ARG A 70 18.57 -7.61 1.08
CA ARG A 70 18.32 -6.51 2.03
C ARG A 70 17.40 -6.92 3.18
N PHE A 71 16.77 -8.09 3.09
CA PHE A 71 15.91 -8.64 4.12
C PHE A 71 16.07 -10.17 4.25
N PRO A 72 16.14 -10.73 5.47
CA PRO A 72 16.34 -12.18 5.63
C PRO A 72 15.11 -12.98 5.19
N TRP A 73 15.32 -13.91 4.24
CA TRP A 73 14.29 -14.82 3.73
C TRP A 73 13.49 -15.56 4.81
N LYS A 74 14.13 -15.91 5.94
CA LYS A 74 13.47 -16.56 7.08
C LYS A 74 12.36 -15.70 7.71
N GLN A 75 12.42 -14.38 7.59
CA GLN A 75 11.42 -13.46 8.15
C GLN A 75 10.24 -13.20 7.20
N VAL A 76 10.42 -13.41 5.89
CA VAL A 76 9.39 -13.19 4.86
C VAL A 76 8.05 -13.87 5.18
N PRO A 77 7.98 -15.17 5.53
CA PRO A 77 6.69 -15.80 5.82
C PRO A 77 6.01 -15.18 7.05
N PHE A 78 6.75 -14.76 8.07
CA PHE A 78 6.18 -14.12 9.26
C PHE A 78 5.66 -12.71 8.96
N TYR A 79 6.35 -11.96 8.09
CA TYR A 79 5.88 -10.66 7.61
C TYR A 79 4.62 -10.82 6.76
N ALA A 80 4.60 -11.78 5.83
CA ALA A 80 3.42 -12.05 5.01
C ALA A 80 2.20 -12.41 5.88
N LEU A 81 2.36 -13.28 6.87
CA LEU A 81 1.29 -13.61 7.82
C LEU A 81 0.79 -12.38 8.60
N ALA A 82 1.70 -11.52 9.06
CA ALA A 82 1.34 -10.28 9.75
C ALA A 82 0.55 -9.32 8.85
N GLN A 83 1.02 -9.14 7.60
CA GLN A 83 0.41 -8.27 6.60
C GLN A 83 -0.99 -8.78 6.21
N PHE A 84 -1.14 -10.08 5.95
CA PHE A 84 -2.45 -10.68 5.68
C PHE A 84 -3.40 -10.53 6.87
N THR A 85 -2.91 -10.74 8.10
CA THR A 85 -3.73 -10.55 9.31
C THR A 85 -4.25 -9.12 9.40
N GLY A 86 -3.36 -8.12 9.24
CA GLY A 86 -3.75 -6.71 9.26
C GLY A 86 -4.76 -6.36 8.17
N ALA A 87 -4.51 -6.80 6.93
CA ALA A 87 -5.38 -6.56 5.79
C ALA A 87 -6.79 -7.18 5.97
N ILE A 88 -6.85 -8.44 6.42
CA ILE A 88 -8.11 -9.15 6.66
C ILE A 88 -8.89 -8.47 7.79
N SER A 89 -8.24 -8.13 8.89
CA SER A 89 -8.88 -7.40 10.00
C SER A 89 -9.46 -6.06 9.52
N ALA A 90 -8.71 -5.29 8.72
CA ALA A 90 -9.19 -4.03 8.17
C ALA A 90 -10.42 -4.21 7.27
N ALA A 91 -10.40 -5.21 6.39
CA ALA A 91 -11.53 -5.52 5.51
C ALA A 91 -12.81 -5.86 6.30
N PHE A 92 -12.69 -6.67 7.37
CA PHE A 92 -13.84 -6.97 8.23
C PHE A 92 -14.34 -5.75 8.99
N THR A 93 -13.44 -4.90 9.50
CA THR A 93 -13.84 -3.65 10.16
C THR A 93 -14.57 -2.72 9.20
N LEU A 94 -14.05 -2.53 7.97
CA LEU A 94 -14.70 -1.70 6.96
C LEU A 94 -16.08 -2.23 6.56
N ARG A 95 -16.22 -3.56 6.40
CA ARG A 95 -17.52 -4.18 6.11
C ARG A 95 -18.56 -3.88 7.19
N ALA A 96 -18.16 -3.79 8.46
CA ALA A 96 -19.06 -3.45 9.55
C ALA A 96 -19.38 -1.94 9.61
N LEU A 97 -18.45 -1.07 9.20
CA LEU A 97 -18.58 0.38 9.35
C LEU A 97 -19.21 1.09 8.15
N LEU A 98 -19.08 0.54 6.94
CA LEU A 98 -19.47 1.21 5.71
C LEU A 98 -20.81 0.74 5.13
N ASP A 99 -21.65 0.04 5.89
CA ASP A 99 -23.00 -0.36 5.44
C ASP A 99 -23.82 0.88 4.98
N PRO A 100 -24.45 0.88 3.79
CA PRO A 100 -24.72 -0.23 2.86
C PRO A 100 -23.72 -0.36 1.67
N ILE A 101 -22.50 0.17 1.77
CA ILE A 101 -21.47 0.05 0.72
C ILE A 101 -20.88 -1.37 0.73
N HIS A 102 -21.22 -2.18 -0.27
CA HIS A 102 -20.80 -3.59 -0.35
C HIS A 102 -19.51 -3.82 -1.14
N ARG A 103 -19.14 -2.91 -2.04
CA ARG A 103 -17.93 -3.03 -2.87
C ARG A 103 -16.76 -2.35 -2.16
N ILE A 104 -16.08 -3.10 -1.30
CA ILE A 104 -14.93 -2.63 -0.52
C ILE A 104 -13.69 -3.43 -0.92
N GLY A 105 -12.58 -2.74 -1.21
CA GLY A 105 -11.28 -3.37 -1.44
C GLY A 105 -11.15 -4.17 -2.74
N THR A 106 -12.04 -3.96 -3.70
CA THR A 106 -11.97 -4.61 -5.03
C THR A 106 -11.39 -3.65 -6.07
N THR A 107 -10.31 -4.03 -6.74
CA THR A 107 -9.82 -3.36 -7.96
C THR A 107 -10.56 -3.92 -9.16
N THR A 108 -11.52 -3.15 -9.69
CA THR A 108 -12.30 -3.59 -10.87
C THR A 108 -11.66 -3.04 -12.13
N PRO A 109 -11.13 -3.87 -13.05
CA PRO A 109 -10.50 -3.38 -14.25
C PRO A 109 -11.53 -2.73 -15.18
N SER A 110 -11.18 -1.58 -15.75
CA SER A 110 -11.99 -0.85 -16.73
C SER A 110 -11.87 -1.40 -18.17
N GLY A 111 -10.99 -2.39 -18.40
CA GLY A 111 -10.72 -3.01 -19.69
C GLY A 111 -10.40 -4.50 -19.58
N SER A 112 -9.73 -5.06 -20.60
CA SER A 112 -9.34 -6.47 -20.61
C SER A 112 -8.34 -6.79 -19.49
N ASP A 113 -8.43 -8.00 -18.92
CA ASP A 113 -7.51 -8.51 -17.89
C ASP A 113 -6.03 -8.35 -18.27
N ALA A 114 -5.69 -8.53 -19.56
CA ALA A 114 -4.32 -8.34 -20.05
C ALA A 114 -3.83 -6.88 -19.91
N ARG A 115 -4.69 -5.89 -20.17
CA ARG A 115 -4.35 -4.47 -20.01
C ARG A 115 -4.21 -4.10 -18.54
N ALA A 116 -5.10 -4.63 -17.69
CA ALA A 116 -5.02 -4.45 -16.25
C ALA A 116 -3.73 -5.06 -15.68
N LEU A 117 -3.35 -6.27 -16.12
CA LEU A 117 -2.11 -6.91 -15.73
C LEU A 117 -0.87 -6.09 -16.13
N VAL A 118 -0.83 -5.58 -17.37
CA VAL A 118 0.28 -4.72 -17.82
C VAL A 118 0.34 -3.44 -16.99
N MET A 119 -0.80 -2.84 -16.68
CA MET A 119 -0.89 -1.66 -15.83
C MET A 119 -0.31 -1.96 -14.43
N GLU A 120 -0.80 -3.00 -13.76
CA GLU A 120 -0.33 -3.43 -12.44
C GLU A 120 1.18 -3.70 -12.40
N ILE A 121 1.75 -4.33 -13.45
CA ILE A 121 3.20 -4.54 -13.56
C ILE A 121 3.94 -3.20 -13.59
N VAL A 122 3.48 -2.24 -14.40
CA VAL A 122 4.14 -0.95 -14.57
C VAL A 122 4.07 -0.12 -13.28
N VAL A 123 2.92 -0.05 -12.61
CA VAL A 123 2.81 0.72 -11.35
C VAL A 123 3.54 0.05 -10.20
N THR A 124 3.48 -1.27 -10.10
CA THR A 124 4.23 -2.00 -9.07
C THR A 124 5.72 -1.84 -9.29
N PHE A 125 6.20 -1.89 -10.54
CA PHE A 125 7.60 -1.63 -10.86
C PHE A 125 8.00 -0.21 -10.43
N ASN A 126 7.21 0.81 -10.74
CA ASN A 126 7.50 2.19 -10.36
C ASN A 126 7.60 2.34 -8.84
N MET A 127 6.63 1.81 -8.09
CA MET A 127 6.62 1.84 -6.63
C MET A 127 7.82 1.09 -6.03
N MET A 128 8.12 -0.12 -6.51
CA MET A 128 9.25 -0.92 -6.04
C MET A 128 10.60 -0.31 -6.38
N PHE A 129 10.74 0.30 -7.56
CA PHE A 129 11.94 1.00 -7.97
C PHE A 129 12.22 2.19 -7.05
N VAL A 130 11.22 3.05 -6.82
CA VAL A 130 11.35 4.20 -5.90
C VAL A 130 11.67 3.71 -4.49
N THR A 131 10.91 2.74 -3.98
CA THR A 131 11.12 2.17 -2.64
C THR A 131 12.53 1.61 -2.46
N SER A 132 13.02 0.83 -3.44
CA SER A 132 14.37 0.26 -3.38
C SER A 132 15.44 1.35 -3.49
N ALA A 133 15.26 2.33 -4.37
CA ALA A 133 16.20 3.43 -4.55
C ALA A 133 16.38 4.24 -3.26
N VAL A 134 15.28 4.62 -2.60
CA VAL A 134 15.34 5.44 -1.39
C VAL A 134 15.69 4.65 -0.13
N ALA A 135 15.38 3.35 -0.08
CA ALA A 135 15.64 2.51 1.10
C ALA A 135 17.02 1.84 1.10
N THR A 136 17.68 1.70 -0.06
CA THR A 136 18.92 0.89 -0.17
C THR A 136 20.16 1.66 -0.61
N ASP A 137 20.01 2.85 -1.20
CA ASP A 137 21.13 3.68 -1.61
C ASP A 137 21.55 4.64 -0.49
N ALA A 138 22.80 4.53 -0.02
CA ALA A 138 23.36 5.41 1.00
C ALA A 138 23.51 6.86 0.53
N LYS A 139 23.44 7.12 -0.78
CA LYS A 139 23.43 8.48 -1.35
C LYS A 139 22.03 9.10 -1.39
N ALA A 140 20.98 8.32 -1.17
CA ALA A 140 19.62 8.84 -1.13
C ALA A 140 19.36 9.63 0.16
N VAL A 141 18.45 10.61 0.10
CA VAL A 141 18.02 11.37 1.27
C VAL A 141 17.07 10.50 2.10
N GLY A 142 17.63 9.69 3.00
CA GLY A 142 16.88 8.69 3.77
C GLY A 142 15.76 9.29 4.63
N GLU A 143 15.91 10.51 5.12
CA GLU A 143 14.87 11.23 5.88
C GLU A 143 13.60 11.49 5.06
N LEU A 144 13.72 11.57 3.73
CA LEU A 144 12.59 11.80 2.82
C LEU A 144 12.05 10.49 2.22
N ALA A 145 12.58 9.33 2.61
CA ALA A 145 12.19 8.04 2.02
C ALA A 145 10.69 7.76 2.14
N GLY A 146 10.09 8.05 3.30
CA GLY A 146 8.65 7.86 3.51
C GLY A 146 7.80 8.72 2.57
N LEU A 147 8.18 10.00 2.39
CA LEU A 147 7.48 10.91 1.49
C LEU A 147 7.65 10.48 0.02
N ALA A 148 8.84 10.03 -0.37
CA ALA A 148 9.09 9.57 -1.73
C ALA A 148 8.26 8.33 -2.07
N VAL A 149 8.23 7.33 -1.18
CA VAL A 149 7.44 6.10 -1.38
C VAL A 149 5.95 6.40 -1.39
N GLY A 150 5.45 7.19 -0.45
CA GLY A 150 4.03 7.56 -0.43
C GLY A 150 3.62 8.41 -1.63
N SER A 151 4.49 9.31 -2.11
CA SER A 151 4.25 10.07 -3.35
C SER A 151 4.20 9.14 -4.56
N ALA A 152 5.07 8.15 -4.66
CA ALA A 152 5.03 7.15 -5.72
C ALA A 152 3.71 6.35 -5.70
N VAL A 153 3.25 5.93 -4.52
CA VAL A 153 1.94 5.27 -4.36
C VAL A 153 0.78 6.19 -4.76
N CYS A 154 0.81 7.46 -4.38
CA CYS A 154 -0.19 8.45 -4.80
C CYS A 154 -0.24 8.59 -6.33
N ILE A 155 0.91 8.85 -6.96
CA ILE A 155 1.01 9.08 -8.41
C ILE A 155 0.56 7.84 -9.18
N THR A 156 1.02 6.67 -8.78
CA THR A 156 0.63 5.41 -9.42
C THR A 156 -0.86 5.11 -9.24
N SER A 157 -1.43 5.41 -8.07
CA SER A 157 -2.87 5.28 -7.82
C SER A 157 -3.72 6.25 -8.64
N ILE A 158 -3.24 7.46 -8.93
CA ILE A 158 -3.96 8.40 -9.82
C ILE A 158 -4.05 7.83 -11.25
N VAL A 159 -3.03 7.10 -11.69
CA VAL A 159 -2.95 6.57 -13.06
C VAL A 159 -3.67 5.22 -13.20
N ALA A 160 -3.62 4.37 -12.19
CA ALA A 160 -4.23 3.04 -12.21
C ALA A 160 -5.67 2.99 -11.68
N GLY A 161 -6.07 3.99 -10.90
CA GLY A 161 -7.40 4.09 -10.28
C GLY A 161 -8.50 4.48 -11.24
#